data_AF-A0A172YG31-F1
#
_entry.id   AF-A0A172YG31-F1
#
_cell.length_a   1.000
_cell.length_b   1.000
_cell.length_c   1.000
_cell.angle_alpha   90.00
_cell.angle_beta   90.00
_cell.angle_gamma   90.00
#
_symmetry.space_group_name_H-M   'P 1'
#
loop_
_entity.id
_entity.type
_entity.pdbx_description
1 polymer ?
#
loop_
_entity_poly.entity_id
_entity_poly.type
_entity_poly.pdbx_seq_one_letter_code
_entity_poly.pdbx_strand_id
1 'polypeptide(L)'
;MKWVKKLLSIGKSNSTDRQTAPSPVDVAALAKEVLSQDSTSLSVAASSKKAMTIDIEAHKHDLDAMKAAAIEEGSRYWQAVSGLEQSEAPPAVKPDAFLRVAILSRKARDFDQEIAFCEKWVQIEQDYRLRAATCKATTGQYVKDYTIGPIPENIRKRLARAKKRPEMS
;
A
#
# COMPACT_ATOMS: atom_id res chain seq x y z
N MET A 1 42.91 29.24 8.89
CA MET A 1 43.49 29.63 10.18
C MET A 1 43.38 28.45 11.12
N LYS A 2 44.53 27.98 11.62
CA LYS A 2 44.62 26.90 12.62
C LYS A 2 44.28 27.49 14.00
N TRP A 3 43.90 26.63 14.95
CA TRP A 3 44.08 26.70 16.43
C TRP A 3 42.76 26.33 17.15
N VAL A 4 42.71 25.63 18.28
CA VAL A 4 43.58 24.71 19.04
C VAL A 4 42.63 24.05 20.07
N LYS A 5 42.77 22.74 20.33
CA LYS A 5 42.09 21.98 21.40
C LYS A 5 42.44 22.54 22.79
N LYS A 6 41.49 22.53 23.74
CA LYS A 6 41.83 22.49 25.17
C LYS A 6 40.89 21.57 25.96
N LEU A 7 41.52 20.57 26.56
CA LEU A 7 40.99 19.54 27.44
C LEU A 7 41.11 19.99 28.92
N LEU A 8 40.15 19.51 29.71
CA LEU A 8 40.23 19.07 31.12
C LEU A 8 40.47 20.09 32.25
N SER A 9 39.51 20.11 33.18
CA SER A 9 39.71 20.26 34.62
C SER A 9 38.61 19.41 35.29
N ILE A 10 38.87 18.16 35.68
CA ILE A 10 39.26 17.72 37.04
C ILE A 10 38.34 18.31 38.12
N GLY A 11 37.34 17.51 38.52
CA GLY A 11 36.68 17.58 39.81
C GLY A 11 36.85 16.23 40.51
N LYS A 12 37.75 16.16 41.49
CA LYS A 12 37.87 15.06 42.45
C LYS A 12 36.74 15.16 43.47
N SER A 13 36.09 14.06 43.84
CA SER A 13 36.16 13.52 45.22
C SER A 13 35.41 12.18 45.42
N ASN A 14 36.17 11.24 45.98
CA ASN A 14 35.87 10.26 47.03
C ASN A 14 34.85 9.12 46.83
N SER A 15 35.44 7.92 46.80
CA SER A 15 34.84 6.63 47.15
C SER A 15 34.63 6.51 48.66
N THR A 16 33.49 5.95 49.12
CA THR A 16 33.45 4.82 50.08
C THR A 16 32.04 4.18 50.06
N ASP A 17 32.03 2.85 50.02
CA ASP A 17 30.94 1.87 50.11
C ASP A 17 29.66 2.24 50.87
N ARG A 18 28.53 1.75 50.34
CA ARG A 18 27.62 0.83 51.07
C ARG A 18 26.60 0.17 50.12
N GLN A 19 26.55 -1.15 50.21
CA GLN A 19 25.55 -2.03 49.59
C GLN A 19 24.12 -1.60 49.93
N THR A 20 23.27 -1.50 48.90
CA THR A 20 21.86 -1.93 48.97
C THR A 20 21.51 -2.50 47.60
N ALA A 21 21.02 -3.74 47.58
CA ALA A 21 20.58 -4.45 46.38
C ALA A 21 19.51 -3.65 45.60
N PRO A 22 19.53 -3.64 44.26
CA PRO A 22 18.39 -3.13 43.51
C PRO A 22 17.23 -4.11 43.66
N SER A 23 16.12 -3.64 44.24
CA SER A 23 14.82 -4.29 44.08
C SER A 23 14.48 -4.34 42.58
N PRO A 24 13.75 -5.37 42.12
CA PRO A 24 13.43 -5.51 40.72
C PRO A 24 12.46 -4.39 40.34
N VAL A 25 12.98 -3.38 39.64
CA VAL A 25 12.16 -2.41 38.93
C VAL A 25 11.44 -3.20 37.84
N ASP A 26 10.12 -3.32 37.98
CA ASP A 26 9.22 -3.97 37.02
C ASP A 26 9.41 -3.34 35.63
N VAL A 27 10.22 -4.01 34.80
CA VAL A 27 10.42 -3.75 33.37
C VAL A 27 9.10 -3.77 32.58
N ALA A 28 8.01 -4.28 33.17
CA ALA A 28 6.67 -4.27 32.60
C ALA A 28 5.99 -2.89 32.61
N ALA A 29 6.41 -1.94 33.45
CA ALA A 29 5.81 -0.61 33.50
C ALA A 29 6.44 0.38 32.49
N LEU A 30 7.71 0.21 32.13
CA LEU A 30 8.40 1.09 31.18
C LEU A 30 8.09 0.75 29.70
N ALA A 31 7.58 -0.44 29.41
CA ALA A 31 7.18 -0.85 28.07
C ALA A 31 5.82 -0.24 27.62
N LYS A 32 5.04 0.37 28.53
CA LYS A 32 3.72 0.94 28.19
C LYS A 32 3.75 2.40 27.76
N GLU A 33 4.85 3.12 27.93
CA GLU A 33 4.93 4.54 27.57
C GLU A 33 5.62 4.78 26.20
N VAL A 34 6.50 3.86 25.76
CA VAL A 34 7.20 3.97 24.46
C VAL A 34 6.36 3.47 23.29
N LEU A 35 5.31 2.68 23.54
CA LEU A 35 4.37 2.21 22.51
C LEU A 35 3.30 3.24 22.12
N SER A 36 3.33 4.45 22.70
CA SER A 36 2.26 5.44 22.57
C SER A 36 2.57 6.64 21.66
N GLN A 37 3.76 6.74 21.04
CA GLN A 37 4.15 8.01 20.37
C GLN A 37 4.59 7.95 18.90
N ASP A 38 4.59 6.79 18.23
CA ASP A 38 4.93 6.71 16.79
C ASP A 38 3.80 6.10 15.93
N SER A 39 2.58 6.64 16.04
CA SER A 39 1.48 6.33 15.10
C SER A 39 0.86 7.55 14.44
N THR A 40 1.45 8.74 14.60
CA THR A 40 1.05 9.94 13.85
C THR A 40 1.80 10.02 12.53
N SER A 41 1.38 9.21 11.56
CA SER A 41 1.43 9.57 10.13
C SER A 41 0.54 8.62 9.31
N LEU A 42 -0.48 9.20 8.67
CA LEU A 42 -1.42 8.61 7.70
C LEU A 42 -2.58 7.76 8.25
N SER A 43 -3.31 8.28 9.24
CA SER A 43 -4.75 8.01 9.32
C SER A 43 -5.49 9.04 8.46
N VAL A 44 -5.55 8.82 7.13
CA VAL A 44 -6.55 9.49 6.30
C VAL A 44 -7.91 8.99 6.79
N ALA A 45 -8.73 9.93 7.27
CA ALA A 45 -10.02 9.67 7.88
C ALA A 45 -10.89 8.75 6.99
N ALA A 46 -11.07 7.50 7.42
CA ALA A 46 -12.16 6.65 6.96
C ALA A 46 -13.46 7.11 7.65
N SER A 47 -13.99 8.25 7.21
CA SER A 47 -15.34 8.68 7.60
C SER A 47 -16.36 7.94 6.74
N SER A 48 -16.95 6.90 7.32
CA SER A 48 -18.05 6.13 6.76
C SER A 48 -19.30 6.98 6.52
N LYS A 49 -19.61 7.29 5.27
CA LYS A 49 -20.96 7.24 4.64
C LYS A 49 -20.88 7.86 3.24
N LYS A 50 -21.23 7.04 2.23
CA LYS A 50 -21.11 7.26 0.79
C LYS A 50 -19.70 6.93 0.28
N ALA A 51 -19.55 5.73 -0.28
CA ALA A 51 -18.46 5.44 -1.21
C ALA A 51 -18.38 6.62 -2.17
N MET A 52 -17.31 7.42 -2.06
CA MET A 52 -17.14 8.59 -2.90
C MET A 52 -16.91 8.01 -4.28
N THR A 53 -17.99 7.88 -5.05
CA THR A 53 -17.90 7.40 -6.42
C THR A 53 -17.17 8.48 -7.19
N ILE A 54 -15.84 8.38 -7.24
CA ILE A 54 -15.00 9.29 -8.00
C ILE A 54 -15.40 9.10 -9.45
N ASP A 55 -15.91 10.18 -10.05
CA ASP A 55 -16.17 10.21 -11.47
C ASP A 55 -14.83 10.15 -12.20
N ILE A 56 -14.52 8.96 -12.74
CA ILE A 56 -13.27 8.69 -13.43
C ILE A 56 -13.09 9.63 -14.61
N GLU A 57 -14.15 9.97 -15.34
CA GLU A 57 -14.04 10.84 -16.49
C GLU A 57 -13.80 12.30 -16.11
N ALA A 58 -14.51 12.79 -15.08
CA ALA A 58 -14.31 14.15 -14.57
C ALA A 58 -12.91 14.35 -13.98
N HIS A 59 -12.37 13.32 -13.32
CA HIS A 59 -11.10 13.40 -12.60
C HIS A 59 -9.95 12.70 -13.32
N LYS A 60 -10.09 12.30 -14.60
CA LYS A 60 -9.05 11.52 -15.28
C LYS A 60 -7.69 12.21 -15.33
N HIS A 61 -7.60 13.52 -15.21
CA HIS A 61 -6.30 14.22 -15.24
C HIS A 61 -5.68 14.45 -13.87
N ASP A 62 -6.39 14.11 -12.80
CA ASP A 62 -5.96 14.28 -11.42
C ASP A 62 -5.34 12.96 -10.90
N LEU A 63 -4.04 12.99 -10.61
CA LEU A 63 -3.31 11.81 -10.16
C LEU A 63 -3.78 11.34 -8.80
N ASP A 64 -4.08 12.24 -7.88
CA ASP A 64 -4.44 11.87 -6.51
C ASP A 64 -5.88 11.36 -6.43
N ALA A 65 -6.79 11.96 -7.19
CA ALA A 65 -8.14 11.40 -7.37
C ALA A 65 -8.09 9.99 -8.00
N MET A 66 -7.27 9.77 -9.03
CA MET A 66 -7.17 8.46 -9.66
C MET A 66 -6.52 7.40 -8.76
N LYS A 67 -5.55 7.79 -7.92
CA LYS A 67 -5.00 6.91 -6.88
C LYS A 67 -6.06 6.50 -5.89
N ALA A 68 -6.84 7.47 -5.37
CA ALA A 68 -7.92 7.20 -4.44
C ALA A 68 -8.94 6.22 -5.04
N ALA A 69 -9.35 6.46 -6.30
CA ALA A 69 -10.27 5.58 -7.01
C ALA A 69 -9.73 4.15 -7.18
N ALA A 70 -8.46 3.99 -7.56
CA ALA A 70 -7.84 2.67 -7.72
C ALA A 70 -7.65 1.94 -6.38
N ILE A 71 -7.32 2.67 -5.30
CA ILE A 71 -7.22 2.11 -3.95
C ILE A 71 -8.59 1.64 -3.45
N GLU A 72 -9.62 2.46 -3.61
CA GLU A 72 -10.99 2.12 -3.23
C GLU A 72 -11.49 0.91 -4.01
N GLU A 73 -11.26 0.87 -5.32
CA GLU A 73 -11.68 -0.24 -6.18
C GLU A 73 -10.98 -1.55 -5.81
N GLY A 74 -9.68 -1.50 -5.53
CA GLY A 74 -8.94 -2.68 -5.03
C GLY A 74 -9.43 -3.13 -3.66
N SER A 75 -9.68 -2.20 -2.74
CA SER A 75 -10.20 -2.50 -1.40
C SER A 75 -11.59 -3.13 -1.48
N ARG A 76 -12.46 -2.58 -2.32
CA ARG A 76 -13.81 -3.11 -2.59
C ARG A 76 -13.75 -4.53 -3.13
N TYR A 77 -12.83 -4.80 -4.07
CA TYR A 77 -12.62 -6.14 -4.60
C TYR A 77 -12.23 -7.13 -3.50
N TRP A 78 -11.17 -6.83 -2.73
CA TRP A 78 -10.64 -7.73 -1.71
C TRP A 78 -11.61 -7.95 -0.54
N GLN A 79 -12.34 -6.92 -0.12
CA GLN A 79 -13.41 -7.05 0.88
C GLN A 79 -14.57 -7.90 0.37
N ALA A 80 -14.94 -7.75 -0.90
CA ALA A 80 -16.01 -8.55 -1.48
C ALA A 80 -15.63 -10.03 -1.59
N VAL A 81 -14.37 -10.37 -1.86
CA VAL A 81 -13.94 -11.78 -1.96
C VAL A 81 -13.50 -12.43 -0.66
N SER A 82 -13.29 -11.67 0.43
CA SER A 82 -12.82 -12.23 1.71
C SER A 82 -13.82 -13.16 2.40
N GLY A 83 -15.11 -13.03 2.06
CA GLY A 83 -16.18 -13.88 2.59
C GLY A 83 -16.78 -14.84 1.56
N LEU A 84 -16.20 -14.93 0.36
CA LEU A 84 -16.71 -15.77 -0.73
C LEU A 84 -15.88 -17.04 -0.85
N GLU A 85 -16.57 -18.16 -0.98
CA GLU A 85 -15.95 -19.41 -1.43
C GLU A 85 -15.30 -19.20 -2.81
N GLN A 86 -14.25 -19.97 -3.12
CA GLN A 86 -13.57 -19.83 -4.41
C GLN A 86 -14.46 -20.20 -5.60
N SER A 87 -15.50 -21.01 -5.40
CA SER A 87 -16.49 -21.40 -6.41
C SER A 87 -17.56 -20.34 -6.67
N GLU A 88 -17.61 -19.27 -5.88
CA GLU A 88 -18.59 -18.20 -6.08
C GLU A 88 -18.15 -17.25 -7.19
N ALA A 89 -19.13 -16.63 -7.85
CA ALA A 89 -18.88 -15.68 -8.91
C ALA A 89 -18.11 -14.46 -8.34
N PRO A 90 -16.94 -14.11 -8.89
CA PRO A 90 -16.17 -12.97 -8.40
C PRO A 90 -16.91 -11.65 -8.64
N PRO A 91 -16.74 -10.65 -7.74
CA PRO A 91 -17.40 -9.36 -7.85
C PRO A 91 -16.90 -8.60 -9.08
N ALA A 92 -17.77 -7.78 -9.66
CA ALA A 92 -17.37 -6.89 -10.76
C ALA A 92 -16.22 -5.98 -10.33
N VAL A 93 -15.25 -5.77 -11.22
CA VAL A 93 -14.08 -4.91 -11.00
C VAL A 93 -13.78 -4.06 -12.24
N LYS A 94 -13.29 -2.84 -12.03
CA LYS A 94 -13.02 -1.84 -13.08
C LYS A 94 -11.53 -1.48 -13.15
N PRO A 95 -10.86 -1.71 -14.28
CA PRO A 95 -9.42 -1.42 -14.44
C PRO A 95 -9.09 0.06 -14.68
N ASP A 96 -10.08 0.90 -14.99
CA ASP A 96 -9.90 2.24 -15.55
C ASP A 96 -9.00 3.14 -14.69
N ALA A 97 -9.26 3.18 -13.38
CA ALA A 97 -8.48 3.98 -12.45
C ALA A 97 -7.01 3.50 -12.37
N PHE A 98 -6.77 2.19 -12.35
CA PHE A 98 -5.42 1.62 -12.34
C PHE A 98 -4.62 2.01 -13.58
N LEU A 99 -5.23 1.90 -14.76
CA LEU A 99 -4.58 2.34 -16.01
C LEU A 99 -4.28 3.84 -15.94
N ARG A 100 -5.19 4.64 -15.39
CA ARG A 100 -5.03 6.08 -15.37
C ARG A 100 -3.94 6.54 -14.43
N VAL A 101 -3.84 5.95 -13.24
CA VAL A 101 -2.70 6.16 -12.34
C VAL A 101 -1.39 5.82 -13.05
N ALA A 102 -1.29 4.64 -13.67
CA ALA A 102 -0.08 4.24 -14.39
C ALA A 102 0.32 5.22 -15.53
N ILE A 103 -0.65 5.83 -16.21
CA ILE A 103 -0.38 6.87 -17.21
C ILE A 103 0.17 8.14 -16.57
N LEU A 104 -0.47 8.61 -15.50
CA LEU A 104 -0.15 9.88 -14.85
C LEU A 104 1.17 9.79 -14.06
N SER A 105 1.42 8.70 -13.34
CA SER A 105 2.69 8.47 -12.63
C SER A 105 3.87 8.47 -13.60
N ARG A 106 3.73 7.83 -14.78
CA ARG A 106 4.77 7.90 -15.82
C ARG A 106 5.02 9.33 -16.31
N LYS A 107 3.98 10.14 -16.48
CA LYS A 107 4.12 11.56 -16.87
C LYS A 107 4.86 12.35 -15.79
N ALA A 108 4.61 12.05 -14.53
CA ALA A 108 5.30 12.62 -13.38
C ALA A 108 6.71 12.02 -13.14
N ARG A 109 7.15 11.06 -13.97
CA ARG A 109 8.40 10.29 -13.82
C ARG A 109 8.47 9.44 -12.54
N ASP A 110 7.33 9.18 -11.90
CA ASP A 110 7.19 8.27 -10.78
C ASP A 110 6.95 6.85 -11.32
N PHE A 111 8.05 6.14 -11.63
CA PHE A 111 7.97 4.79 -12.22
C PHE A 111 7.65 3.72 -11.20
N ASP A 112 8.05 3.90 -9.94
CA ASP A 112 7.71 2.98 -8.85
C ASP A 112 6.21 2.93 -8.65
N GLN A 113 5.54 4.09 -8.71
CA GLN A 113 4.09 4.15 -8.65
C GLN A 113 3.40 3.61 -9.90
N GLU A 114 3.96 3.82 -11.11
CA GLU A 114 3.47 3.15 -12.33
C GLU A 114 3.48 1.63 -12.14
N ILE A 115 4.59 1.08 -11.64
CA ILE A 115 4.75 -0.35 -11.38
C ILE A 115 3.76 -0.81 -10.30
N ALA A 116 3.73 -0.16 -9.14
CA ALA A 116 2.92 -0.57 -8.01
C ALA A 116 1.42 -0.67 -8.34
N PHE A 117 0.86 0.30 -9.07
CA PHE A 117 -0.56 0.25 -9.46
C PHE A 117 -0.84 -0.75 -10.58
N CYS A 118 0.09 -0.93 -11.51
CA CYS A 118 0.00 -2.01 -12.50
C CYS A 118 0.02 -3.40 -11.83
N GLU A 119 0.87 -3.60 -10.83
CA GLU A 119 0.96 -4.87 -10.09
C GLU A 119 -0.28 -5.15 -9.24
N LYS A 120 -0.82 -4.14 -8.56
CA LYS A 120 -2.11 -4.26 -7.86
C LYS A 120 -3.23 -4.74 -8.77
N TRP A 121 -3.33 -4.19 -9.99
CA TRP A 121 -4.28 -4.69 -10.97
C TRP A 121 -4.00 -6.14 -11.37
N VAL A 122 -2.73 -6.51 -11.63
CA VAL A 122 -2.37 -7.88 -12.02
C VAL A 122 -2.75 -8.90 -10.94
N GLN A 123 -2.60 -8.56 -9.66
CA GLN A 123 -3.03 -9.42 -8.54
C GLN A 123 -4.55 -9.65 -8.56
N ILE A 124 -5.33 -8.59 -8.75
CA ILE A 124 -6.79 -8.67 -8.88
C ILE A 124 -7.17 -9.52 -10.11
N GLU A 125 -6.53 -9.27 -11.26
CA GLU A 125 -6.76 -10.02 -12.50
C GLU A 125 -6.49 -11.53 -12.33
N GLN A 126 -5.44 -11.90 -11.61
CA GLN A 126 -5.10 -13.29 -11.34
C GLN A 126 -6.13 -13.98 -10.45
N ASP A 127 -6.49 -13.36 -9.32
CA ASP A 127 -7.52 -13.89 -8.41
C ASP A 127 -8.88 -13.98 -9.10
N TYR A 128 -9.27 -12.93 -9.85
CA TYR A 128 -10.53 -12.89 -10.59
C TYR A 128 -10.63 -14.07 -11.56
N ARG A 129 -9.59 -14.30 -12.37
CA ARG A 129 -9.58 -15.40 -13.35
C ARG A 129 -9.66 -16.77 -12.68
N LEU A 130 -8.95 -16.95 -11.56
CA LEU A 130 -9.01 -18.19 -10.79
C LEU A 130 -10.43 -18.46 -10.31
N ARG A 131 -11.06 -17.49 -9.64
CA ARG A 131 -12.44 -17.61 -9.14
C ARG A 131 -13.45 -17.81 -10.27
N ALA A 132 -13.33 -17.07 -11.37
CA ALA A 132 -14.20 -17.22 -12.54
C ALA A 132 -14.09 -18.63 -13.15
N ALA A 133 -12.88 -19.18 -13.25
CA ALA A 133 -12.65 -20.54 -13.74
C ALA A 133 -13.24 -21.59 -12.79
N THR A 134 -13.00 -21.46 -11.48
CA THR A 134 -13.54 -22.36 -10.46
C THR A 134 -15.07 -22.33 -10.46
N CYS A 135 -15.66 -21.13 -10.44
CA CYS A 135 -17.12 -20.94 -10.48
C CYS A 135 -17.72 -21.63 -11.71
N LYS A 136 -17.17 -21.37 -12.89
CA LYS A 136 -17.62 -22.03 -14.13
C LYS A 136 -17.52 -23.55 -14.06
N ALA A 137 -16.43 -24.08 -13.49
CA ALA A 137 -16.23 -25.52 -13.37
C ALA A 137 -17.21 -26.18 -12.37
N THR A 138 -17.59 -25.49 -11.30
CA THR A 138 -18.46 -26.05 -10.25
C THR A 138 -19.95 -25.85 -10.53
N THR A 139 -20.34 -24.69 -11.08
CA THR A 139 -21.77 -24.33 -11.23
C THR A 139 -22.23 -24.29 -12.68
N GLY A 140 -21.30 -24.29 -13.65
CA GLY A 140 -21.61 -24.05 -15.06
C GLY A 140 -22.08 -22.62 -15.35
N GLN A 141 -22.07 -21.72 -14.36
CA GLN A 141 -22.56 -20.36 -14.49
C GLN A 141 -21.63 -19.51 -15.37
N TYR A 142 -22.23 -18.67 -16.21
CA TYR A 142 -21.49 -17.66 -16.95
C TYR A 142 -21.00 -16.56 -16.01
N VAL A 143 -19.69 -16.30 -16.04
CA VAL A 143 -19.04 -15.19 -15.33
C VAL A 143 -18.50 -14.21 -16.38
N LYS A 144 -18.93 -12.95 -16.30
CA LYS A 144 -18.45 -11.90 -17.21
C LYS A 144 -16.99 -11.61 -16.93
N ASP A 145 -16.10 -11.79 -17.91
CA ASP A 145 -14.68 -11.54 -17.71
C ASP A 145 -14.31 -10.04 -17.82
N TYR A 146 -14.04 -9.40 -16.68
CA TYR A 146 -13.58 -7.99 -16.61
C TYR A 146 -12.07 -7.83 -16.87
N THR A 147 -11.35 -8.94 -17.01
CA THR A 147 -9.89 -8.96 -17.25
C THR A 147 -9.51 -9.02 -18.72
N ILE A 148 -10.52 -9.11 -19.60
CA ILE A 148 -10.35 -9.07 -21.06
C ILE A 148 -10.73 -7.69 -21.58
N GLY A 149 -9.92 -7.17 -22.50
CA GLY A 149 -10.18 -5.90 -23.18
C GLY A 149 -8.94 -5.00 -23.26
N PRO A 150 -9.09 -3.82 -23.90
CA PRO A 150 -7.96 -2.93 -24.17
C PRO A 150 -7.35 -2.33 -22.89
N ILE A 151 -8.16 -2.12 -21.84
CA ILE A 151 -7.67 -1.50 -20.60
C ILE A 151 -6.77 -2.47 -19.82
N PRO A 152 -7.19 -3.70 -19.46
CA PRO A 152 -6.29 -4.68 -18.82
C PRO A 152 -5.05 -5.00 -19.65
N GLU A 153 -5.19 -5.11 -20.98
CA GLU A 153 -4.06 -5.32 -21.88
C GLU A 153 -3.03 -4.18 -21.80
N ASN A 154 -3.50 -2.92 -21.80
CA ASN A 154 -2.63 -1.77 -21.67
C ASN A 154 -1.93 -1.71 -20.31
N ILE A 155 -2.59 -2.12 -19.22
CA ILE A 155 -1.95 -2.22 -17.91
C ILE A 155 -0.80 -3.23 -17.95
N ARG A 156 -1.02 -4.42 -18.53
CA ARG A 156 0.03 -5.45 -18.67
C ARG A 156 1.21 -4.97 -19.53
N LYS A 157 0.93 -4.32 -20.68
CA LYS A 157 1.97 -3.74 -21.54
C LYS A 157 2.78 -2.65 -20.81
N ARG A 158 2.12 -1.83 -20.00
CA ARG A 158 2.79 -0.79 -19.19
C ARG A 158 3.70 -1.39 -18.15
N LEU A 159 3.24 -2.39 -17.41
CA LEU A 159 4.04 -3.10 -16.42
C LEU A 159 5.32 -3.67 -17.04
N ALA A 160 5.17 -4.41 -18.15
CA ALA A 160 6.29 -5.00 -18.87
C ALA A 160 7.31 -3.95 -19.34
N ARG A 161 6.84 -2.79 -19.79
CA ARG A 161 7.70 -1.67 -20.22
C ARG A 161 8.35 -0.96 -19.03
N ALA A 162 7.65 -0.80 -17.91
CA ALA A 162 8.17 -0.13 -16.72
C ALA A 162 9.29 -0.97 -16.07
N LYS A 163 9.11 -2.28 -15.96
CA LYS A 163 10.11 -3.22 -15.42
C LYS A 163 11.38 -3.36 -16.25
N LYS A 164 11.32 -3.09 -17.56
CA LYS A 164 12.47 -3.19 -18.47
C LYS A 164 13.41 -1.98 -18.43
N ARG A 165 13.09 -0.93 -17.66
CA ARG A 165 13.99 0.24 -17.61
C ARG A 165 15.25 -0.11 -16.82
N PRO A 166 16.43 0.21 -17.34
CA PRO A 166 17.61 0.32 -16.48
C PRO A 166 17.35 1.47 -15.50
N GLU A 167 17.62 1.23 -14.21
CA GLU A 167 17.63 2.29 -13.21
C GLU A 167 18.61 3.36 -13.68
N MET A 168 18.09 4.50 -14.15
CA MET A 168 18.94 5.65 -14.41
C MET A 168 19.09 6.38 -13.08
N SER A 169 20.07 5.92 -12.30
CA SER A 169 20.63 6.59 -11.13
C SER A 169 21.37 7.85 -11.54
#